data_AF-A0A952DQX4-F1
#
_entry.id   AF-A0A952DQX4-F1
#
_cell.length_a   1.000
_cell.length_b   1.000
_cell.length_c   1.000
_cell.angle_alpha   90.00
_cell.angle_beta   90.00
_cell.angle_gamma   90.00
#
_symmetry.space_group_name_H-M   'P 1'
#
loop_
_entity.id
_entity.type
_entity.pdbx_description
1 polymer ?
#
loop_
_entity_poly.entity_id
_entity_poly.type
_entity_poly.pdbx_seq_one_letter_code
_entity_poly.pdbx_strand_id
1 'polypeptide(L)'
;MRRVVTHADLKKLADVSTSHFQLVDPALADEAVVLRGDFSQLCLRDGLYLHATEVHELHDLKTQSVQGPSLTFSIFLQGRISARIGERRFSLGRGAERSSQQFDATAISRARPETFVRQSRTGAHIRKVNVTVTPEWLENSGLDGAEDAAAVRRFARTHLAFGR
;
A
#
# COMPACT_ATOMS: atom_id res chain seq x y z
N MET A 1 16.43 -5.35 -4.93
CA MET A 1 15.84 -5.67 -3.62
C MET A 1 16.71 -5.02 -2.55
N ARG A 2 16.14 -4.22 -1.65
CA ARG A 2 16.89 -3.58 -0.56
C ARG A 2 16.65 -4.38 0.72
N ARG A 3 17.71 -4.65 1.48
CA ARG A 3 17.67 -5.39 2.77
C ARG A 3 17.52 -4.47 4.00
N VAL A 4 17.75 -3.18 3.79
CA VAL A 4 17.70 -2.12 4.79
C VAL A 4 17.09 -0.91 4.09
N VAL A 5 16.14 -0.24 4.74
CA VAL A 5 15.50 0.97 4.24
C VAL A 5 15.70 2.06 5.29
N THR A 6 16.36 3.14 4.89
CA THR A 6 16.52 4.35 5.72
C THR A 6 15.32 5.29 5.58
N HIS A 7 15.22 6.29 6.45
CA HIS A 7 14.20 7.33 6.31
C HIS A 7 14.30 8.04 4.95
N ALA A 8 15.51 8.37 4.49
CA ALA A 8 15.72 8.94 3.16
C ALA A 8 15.26 8.01 2.03
N ASP A 9 15.51 6.71 2.17
CA ASP A 9 15.02 5.72 1.22
C ASP A 9 13.50 5.67 1.18
N LEU A 10 12.84 5.73 2.34
CA LEU A 10 11.39 5.72 2.44
C LEU A 10 10.75 6.89 1.69
N LYS A 11 11.35 8.09 1.79
CA LYS A 11 10.94 9.28 1.01
C LYS A 11 11.04 9.01 -0.50
N LYS A 12 12.22 8.58 -0.97
CA LYS A 12 12.47 8.28 -2.40
C LYS A 12 11.54 7.21 -2.95
N LEU A 13 11.25 6.18 -2.15
CA LEU A 13 10.37 5.10 -2.54
C LEU A 13 8.91 5.57 -2.58
N ALA A 14 8.49 6.46 -1.71
CA ALA A 14 7.13 6.99 -1.74
C ALA A 14 6.82 7.76 -3.04
N ASP A 15 7.81 8.44 -3.63
CA ASP A 15 7.64 9.27 -4.82
C ASP A 15 7.21 8.48 -6.08
N VAL A 16 7.41 7.16 -6.12
CA VAL A 16 7.06 6.33 -7.29
C VAL A 16 5.55 6.19 -7.47
N SER A 17 4.76 6.28 -6.40
CA SER A 17 3.30 6.04 -6.45
C SER A 17 2.48 7.06 -5.68
N THR A 18 3.13 7.98 -4.97
CA THR A 18 2.51 8.98 -4.11
C THR A 18 3.24 10.31 -4.23
N SER A 19 2.61 11.38 -3.77
CA SER A 19 3.24 12.70 -3.67
C SER A 19 3.19 13.18 -2.22
N HIS A 20 3.98 14.20 -1.88
CA HIS A 20 3.95 14.85 -0.57
C HIS A 20 4.16 13.87 0.61
N PHE A 21 5.09 12.92 0.44
CA PHE A 21 5.41 11.99 1.51
C PHE A 21 6.07 12.73 2.70
N GLN A 22 5.62 12.41 3.90
CA GLN A 22 6.14 12.93 5.16
C GLN A 22 6.18 11.84 6.22
N LEU A 23 7.31 11.74 6.92
CA LEU A 23 7.33 11.09 8.23
C LEU A 23 6.85 12.11 9.25
N VAL A 24 5.67 11.85 9.83
CA VAL A 24 4.99 12.75 10.77
C VAL A 24 5.50 12.57 12.19
N ASP A 25 5.79 11.34 12.58
CA ASP A 25 6.24 10.99 13.93
C ASP A 25 6.92 9.62 13.90
N PRO A 26 8.03 9.41 14.64
CA PRO A 26 8.91 10.40 15.26
C PRO A 26 9.72 11.19 14.24
N ALA A 27 10.32 12.29 14.68
CA ALA A 27 11.36 12.96 13.90
C ALA A 27 12.61 12.06 13.86
N LEU A 28 12.96 11.57 12.68
CA LEU A 28 14.14 10.74 12.45
C LEU A 28 15.10 11.43 11.48
N ALA A 29 16.40 11.27 11.74
CA ALA A 29 17.44 11.61 10.79
C ALA A 29 17.29 10.78 9.50
N ASP A 30 17.80 11.29 8.39
CA ASP A 30 17.61 10.68 7.07
C ASP A 30 18.32 9.33 6.94
N GLU A 31 19.40 9.13 7.69
CA GLU A 31 20.19 7.90 7.77
C GLU A 31 19.58 6.86 8.71
N ALA A 32 18.59 7.23 9.51
CA ALA A 32 17.95 6.33 10.45
C ALA A 32 17.34 5.14 9.70
N VAL A 33 17.73 3.93 10.10
CA VAL A 33 17.19 2.70 9.51
C VAL A 33 15.78 2.46 10.05
N VAL A 34 14.79 2.49 9.17
CA VAL A 34 13.37 2.35 9.54
C VAL A 34 12.83 0.96 9.31
N LEU A 35 13.32 0.25 8.29
CA LEU A 35 12.92 -1.12 7.98
C LEU A 35 14.15 -2.00 7.76
N ARG A 36 14.02 -3.28 8.14
CA ARG A 36 14.98 -4.34 7.82
C ARG A 36 14.26 -5.52 7.16
N GLY A 37 14.84 -6.06 6.10
CA GLY A 37 14.25 -7.14 5.31
C GLY A 37 14.08 -6.71 3.85
N ASP A 38 13.34 -7.49 3.08
CA ASP A 38 13.23 -7.31 1.65
C ASP A 38 12.14 -6.31 1.28
N PHE A 39 12.55 -5.26 0.58
CA PHE A 39 11.66 -4.25 0.03
C PHE A 39 11.87 -4.14 -1.49
N SER A 40 10.77 -4.16 -2.23
CA SER A 40 10.75 -3.97 -3.68
C SER A 40 9.56 -3.12 -4.11
N GLN A 41 9.83 -2.17 -5.00
CA GLN A 41 8.79 -1.42 -5.68
C GLN A 41 9.17 -1.26 -7.14
N LEU A 42 8.26 -1.66 -8.02
CA LEU A 42 8.50 -1.78 -9.46
C LEU A 42 7.35 -1.14 -10.22
N CYS A 43 7.66 -0.36 -11.25
CA CYS A 43 6.74 -0.06 -12.34
C CYS A 43 6.81 -1.22 -13.32
N LEU A 44 5.76 -2.04 -13.40
CA LEU A 44 5.73 -3.20 -14.31
C LEU A 44 5.37 -2.76 -15.73
N ARG A 45 4.46 -1.79 -15.82
CA ARG A 45 4.04 -1.04 -17.00
C ARG A 45 3.56 0.33 -16.52
N ASP A 46 3.52 1.32 -17.40
CA ASP A 46 3.00 2.64 -17.04
C ASP A 46 1.59 2.53 -16.44
N GLY A 47 1.45 2.96 -15.19
CA GLY A 47 0.20 2.84 -14.44
C GLY A 47 -0.06 1.51 -13.74
N LEU A 48 0.83 0.51 -13.84
CA LEU A 48 0.78 -0.77 -13.11
C LEU A 48 2.02 -0.92 -12.22
N TYR A 49 1.80 -0.89 -10.92
CA TYR A 49 2.87 -0.89 -9.91
C TYR A 49 2.77 -2.10 -8.99
N LEU A 50 3.92 -2.67 -8.67
CA LEU A 50 4.09 -3.71 -7.65
C LEU A 50 4.86 -3.12 -6.48
N HIS A 51 4.37 -3.35 -5.26
CA HIS A 51 5.10 -3.09 -4.03
C HIS A 51 5.05 -4.34 -3.16
N ALA A 52 6.19 -5.02 -3.03
CA ALA A 52 6.34 -6.23 -2.24
C ALA A 52 7.27 -5.98 -1.06
N THR A 53 6.88 -6.47 0.13
CA THR A 53 7.67 -6.33 1.35
C THR A 53 7.68 -7.62 2.15
N GLU A 54 8.83 -7.93 2.73
CA GLU A 54 9.02 -8.86 3.84
C GLU A 54 9.97 -8.18 4.83
N VAL A 55 9.42 -7.37 5.73
CA VAL A 55 10.19 -6.43 6.54
C VAL A 55 9.78 -6.44 8.02
N HIS A 56 10.75 -6.17 8.88
CA HIS A 56 10.56 -5.79 10.26
C HIS A 56 10.61 -4.27 10.39
N GLU A 57 9.60 -3.71 11.04
CA GLU A 57 9.53 -2.29 11.41
C GLU A 57 10.43 -2.04 12.63
N LEU A 58 11.36 -1.10 12.52
CA LEU A 58 12.33 -0.83 13.59
C LEU A 58 11.90 0.31 14.52
N HIS A 59 10.85 1.03 14.15
CA HIS A 59 10.30 2.15 14.90
C HIS A 59 8.78 2.16 14.79
N ASP A 60 8.12 2.78 15.77
CA ASP A 60 6.74 3.20 15.64
C ASP A 60 6.76 4.40 14.70
N LEU A 61 6.13 4.30 13.52
CA LEU A 61 6.13 5.38 12.54
C LEU A 61 4.70 5.78 12.23
N LYS A 62 4.49 7.09 12.08
CA LYS A 62 3.33 7.67 11.42
C LYS A 62 3.81 8.36 10.16
N THR A 63 3.41 7.84 9.00
CA THR A 63 3.72 8.44 7.70
C THR A 63 2.46 8.99 7.05
N GLN A 64 2.59 10.08 6.32
CA GLN A 64 1.53 10.70 5.54
C GLN A 64 1.98 10.88 4.09
N SER A 65 1.06 10.73 3.14
CA SER A 65 1.28 11.02 1.73
C SER A 65 -0.05 11.35 1.05
N VAL A 66 0.00 11.90 -0.16
CA VAL A 66 -1.16 12.05 -1.04
C VAL A 66 -1.06 11.02 -2.15
N GLN A 67 -2.05 10.14 -2.25
CA GLN A 67 -2.13 9.10 -3.26
C GLN A 67 -3.07 9.54 -4.38
N GLY A 68 -2.65 9.36 -5.64
CA GLY A 68 -3.49 9.64 -6.80
C GLY A 68 -4.62 8.62 -7.00
N PRO A 69 -5.53 8.88 -7.96
CA PRO A 69 -6.57 7.93 -8.33
C PRO A 69 -5.98 6.57 -8.69
N SER A 70 -6.53 5.49 -8.15
CA SER A 70 -6.02 4.14 -8.36
C SER A 70 -6.93 3.07 -7.75
N LEU A 71 -6.78 1.84 -8.23
CA LEU A 71 -7.28 0.63 -7.58
C LEU A 71 -6.09 -0.15 -7.01
N THR A 72 -6.06 -0.39 -5.70
CA THR A 72 -5.00 -1.13 -5.03
C THR A 72 -5.53 -2.43 -4.44
N PHE A 73 -4.92 -3.53 -4.85
CA PHE A 73 -5.07 -4.84 -4.21
C PHE A 73 -3.93 -5.02 -3.21
N SER A 74 -4.25 -5.24 -1.94
CA SER A 74 -3.27 -5.50 -0.87
C SER A 74 -3.46 -6.90 -0.34
N ILE A 75 -2.44 -7.74 -0.45
CA ILE A 75 -2.42 -9.13 -0.01
C ILE A 75 -1.40 -9.24 1.12
N PHE A 76 -1.87 -9.49 2.33
CA PHE A 76 -1.05 -9.68 3.52
C PHE A 76 -0.91 -11.16 3.82
N LEU A 77 0.35 -11.62 3.84
CA LEU A 77 0.75 -12.97 4.21
C LEU A 77 1.12 -13.02 5.70
N GLN A 78 1.65 -11.92 6.23
CA GLN A 78 1.97 -11.76 7.64
C GLN A 78 1.84 -10.30 8.09
N GLY A 79 1.43 -10.14 9.35
CA GLY A 79 1.35 -8.84 10.00
C GLY A 79 0.09 -8.06 9.64
N ARG A 80 -0.03 -6.92 10.30
CA ARG A 80 -1.18 -6.02 10.22
C ARG A 80 -0.70 -4.58 10.22
N ILE A 81 -1.39 -3.72 9.49
CA ILE A 81 -1.17 -2.28 9.50
C ILE A 81 -2.46 -1.54 9.84
N SER A 82 -2.31 -0.39 10.47
CA SER A 82 -3.36 0.61 10.61
C SER A 82 -3.13 1.68 9.56
N ALA A 83 -4.16 1.97 8.77
CA ALA A 83 -4.13 3.02 7.77
C ALA A 83 -5.40 3.86 7.83
N ARG A 84 -5.29 5.11 7.41
CA ARG A 84 -6.41 6.01 7.17
C ARG A 84 -6.30 6.55 5.75
N ILE A 85 -7.41 6.54 5.03
CA ILE A 85 -7.52 7.11 3.68
C ILE A 85 -8.71 8.07 3.71
N GLY A 86 -8.43 9.38 3.60
CA GLY A 86 -9.44 10.40 3.88
C GLY A 86 -10.02 10.18 5.27
N GLU A 87 -11.34 10.10 5.40
CA GLU A 87 -11.99 9.89 6.70
C GLU A 87 -12.08 8.42 7.14
N ARG A 88 -11.76 7.48 6.24
CA ARG A 88 -11.93 6.04 6.52
C ARG A 88 -10.71 5.43 7.16
N ARG A 89 -10.92 4.65 8.23
CA ARG A 89 -9.89 3.85 8.89
C ARG A 89 -9.93 2.42 8.36
N PHE A 90 -8.76 1.85 8.11
CA PHE A 90 -8.56 0.50 7.63
C PHE A 90 -7.60 -0.24 8.55
N SER A 91 -7.98 -1.47 8.89
CA SER A 91 -7.11 -2.43 9.57
C SER A 91 -6.85 -3.59 8.61
N LEU A 92 -5.72 -3.51 7.91
CA LEU A 92 -5.36 -4.42 6.82
C LEU A 92 -4.32 -5.41 7.31
N GLY A 93 -4.47 -6.67 6.96
CA GLY A 93 -3.61 -7.75 7.38
C GLY A 93 -4.19 -8.60 8.50
N ARG A 94 -3.43 -9.64 8.86
CA ARG A 94 -3.83 -10.65 9.82
C ARG A 94 -3.24 -10.34 11.19
N GLY A 95 -4.06 -10.47 12.23
CA GLY A 95 -3.56 -10.55 13.61
C GLY A 95 -2.87 -11.88 13.86
N ALA A 96 -2.16 -12.01 14.99
CA ALA A 96 -1.52 -13.24 15.42
C ALA A 96 -2.50 -14.37 15.82
N GLU A 97 -3.80 -14.11 15.75
CA GLU A 97 -4.82 -15.09 16.12
C GLU A 97 -4.91 -16.21 15.09
N ARG A 98 -5.22 -17.41 15.57
CA ARG A 98 -5.28 -18.66 14.80
C ARG A 98 -6.47 -18.68 13.84
N SER A 99 -6.51 -17.78 12.87
CA SER A 99 -7.43 -17.90 11.74
C SER A 99 -6.91 -18.96 10.78
N SER A 100 -7.80 -19.83 10.30
CA SER A 100 -7.53 -20.82 9.25
C SER A 100 -7.20 -20.18 7.89
N GLN A 101 -7.51 -18.89 7.73
CA GLN A 101 -7.26 -18.10 6.53
C GLN A 101 -5.75 -17.86 6.36
N GLN A 102 -5.13 -18.29 5.27
CA GLN A 102 -3.66 -18.17 5.08
C GLN A 102 -3.19 -16.75 4.68
N PHE A 103 -4.09 -15.89 4.21
CA PHE A 103 -3.78 -14.51 3.80
C PHE A 103 -4.99 -13.60 4.02
N ASP A 104 -4.76 -12.29 4.09
CA ASP A 104 -5.81 -11.26 4.05
C ASP A 104 -5.66 -10.44 2.76
N ALA A 105 -6.66 -10.48 1.89
CA ALA A 105 -6.66 -9.75 0.63
C ALA A 105 -7.72 -8.64 0.69
N THR A 106 -7.36 -7.44 0.24
CA THR A 106 -8.29 -6.31 0.20
C THR A 106 -8.11 -5.54 -1.09
N ALA A 107 -9.22 -5.07 -1.67
CA ALA A 107 -9.23 -4.14 -2.78
C ALA A 107 -9.73 -2.78 -2.28
N ILE A 108 -8.99 -1.72 -2.62
CA ILE A 108 -9.36 -0.35 -2.27
C ILE A 108 -9.32 0.51 -3.53
N SER A 109 -10.44 1.14 -3.83
CA SER A 109 -10.56 2.12 -4.90
C SER A 109 -10.39 3.54 -4.38
N ARG A 110 -9.56 4.34 -5.05
CA ARG A 110 -9.47 5.79 -4.89
C ARG A 110 -9.83 6.41 -6.24
N ALA A 111 -11.04 6.96 -6.38
CA ALA A 111 -11.45 7.62 -7.62
C ALA A 111 -10.88 9.04 -7.81
N ARG A 112 -10.26 9.62 -6.78
CA ARG A 112 -9.67 10.97 -6.76
C ARG A 112 -8.47 10.99 -5.80
N PRO A 113 -7.56 11.98 -5.89
CA PRO A 113 -6.47 12.12 -4.94
C PRO A 113 -6.97 12.17 -3.50
N GLU A 114 -6.26 11.51 -2.58
CA GLU A 114 -6.66 11.45 -1.18
C GLU A 114 -5.45 11.28 -0.26
N THR A 115 -5.57 11.81 0.96
CA THR A 115 -4.55 11.68 2.00
C THR A 115 -4.53 10.25 2.53
N PHE A 116 -3.35 9.63 2.49
CA PHE A 116 -3.05 8.35 3.07
C PHE A 116 -2.16 8.53 4.29
N VAL A 117 -2.62 8.07 5.46
CA VAL A 117 -1.82 8.00 6.68
C VAL A 117 -1.65 6.54 7.06
N ARG A 118 -0.42 6.13 7.33
CA ARG A 118 -0.09 4.78 7.81
C ARG A 118 0.57 4.90 9.17
N GLN A 119 0.20 3.98 10.06
CA GLN A 119 0.88 3.76 11.32
C GLN A 119 1.52 2.37 11.31
N SER A 120 2.81 2.30 11.60
CA SER A 120 3.53 1.06 11.89
C SER A 120 3.93 1.01 13.36
N ARG A 121 4.24 -0.21 13.81
CA ARG A 121 4.69 -0.48 15.18
C ARG A 121 6.02 -1.21 15.13
N THR A 122 6.94 -0.80 15.99
CA THR A 122 8.23 -1.42 16.23
C THR A 122 8.05 -2.92 16.49
N GLY A 123 8.89 -3.73 15.86
CA GLY A 123 8.87 -5.19 15.97
C GLY A 123 7.81 -5.88 15.10
N ALA A 124 6.91 -5.13 14.45
CA ALA A 124 5.94 -5.72 13.53
C ALA A 124 6.68 -6.34 12.33
N HIS A 125 6.36 -7.61 12.03
CA HIS A 125 6.78 -8.29 10.82
C HIS A 125 5.68 -8.19 9.77
N ILE A 126 5.97 -7.49 8.67
CA ILE A 126 5.03 -7.25 7.57
C ILE A 126 5.49 -7.99 6.33
N ARG A 127 4.70 -8.98 5.91
CA ARG A 127 4.87 -9.68 4.64
C ARG A 127 3.65 -9.45 3.76
N LYS A 128 3.80 -8.67 2.69
CA LYS A 128 2.69 -8.30 1.82
C LYS A 128 3.10 -8.04 0.38
N VAL A 129 2.11 -8.05 -0.49
CA VAL A 129 2.19 -7.58 -1.86
C VAL A 129 1.03 -6.61 -2.12
N ASN A 130 1.36 -5.45 -2.64
CA ASN A 130 0.41 -4.48 -3.16
C ASN A 130 0.54 -4.43 -4.68
N VAL A 131 -0.57 -4.57 -5.39
CA VAL A 131 -0.69 -4.29 -6.82
C VAL A 131 -1.57 -3.07 -6.98
N THR A 132 -1.03 -2.02 -7.57
CA THR A 132 -1.75 -0.75 -7.78
C THR A 132 -1.85 -0.46 -9.25
N VAL A 133 -3.07 -0.18 -9.71
CA VAL A 133 -3.35 0.24 -11.09
C VAL A 133 -3.95 1.64 -11.13
N THR A 134 -3.53 2.45 -12.09
CA THR A 134 -4.13 3.76 -12.37
C THR A 134 -5.42 3.58 -13.18
N PRO A 135 -6.32 4.58 -13.20
CA PRO A 135 -7.50 4.55 -14.07
C PRO A 135 -7.12 4.36 -15.55
N GLU A 136 -6.09 5.04 -16.02
CA GLU A 136 -5.62 4.95 -17.41
C GLU A 136 -5.14 3.53 -17.76
N TRP A 137 -4.36 2.89 -16.88
CA TRP A 137 -3.95 1.51 -17.11
C TRP A 137 -5.16 0.57 -17.12
N LEU A 138 -6.11 0.77 -16.21
CA LEU A 138 -7.32 -0.07 -16.13
C LEU A 138 -8.18 0.06 -17.39
N GLU A 139 -8.32 1.26 -17.94
CA GLU A 139 -9.06 1.52 -19.18
C GLU A 139 -8.36 0.88 -20.39
N ASN A 140 -7.02 0.83 -20.41
CA ASN A 140 -6.23 0.26 -21.49
C ASN A 140 -5.80 -1.21 -21.26
N SER A 141 -6.28 -1.85 -20.20
CA SER A 141 -5.82 -3.19 -19.76
C SER A 141 -6.33 -4.35 -20.64
N GLY A 142 -7.29 -4.10 -21.53
CA GLY A 142 -7.96 -5.15 -22.31
C GLY A 142 -8.97 -5.97 -21.49
N LEU A 143 -9.38 -5.49 -20.31
CA LEU A 143 -10.40 -6.15 -19.47
C LEU A 143 -11.79 -6.18 -20.12
N ASP A 144 -12.03 -5.53 -21.26
CA ASP A 144 -13.32 -5.48 -21.95
C ASP A 144 -13.94 -6.84 -22.26
N GLY A 145 -13.12 -7.88 -22.44
CA GLY A 145 -13.58 -9.26 -22.67
C GLY A 145 -13.94 -10.04 -21.41
N ALA A 146 -13.70 -9.50 -20.21
CA ALA A 146 -14.01 -10.18 -18.95
C ALA A 146 -15.47 -10.01 -18.57
N GLU A 147 -16.11 -11.08 -18.09
CA GLU A 147 -17.51 -11.09 -17.65
C GLU A 147 -17.81 -9.98 -16.61
N ASP A 148 -16.87 -9.75 -15.69
CA ASP A 148 -17.01 -8.78 -14.61
C ASP A 148 -16.48 -7.36 -14.92
N ALA A 149 -16.09 -7.07 -16.18
CA ALA A 149 -15.43 -5.81 -16.53
C ALA A 149 -16.21 -4.57 -16.09
N ALA A 150 -17.53 -4.58 -16.28
CA ALA A 150 -18.40 -3.48 -15.86
C ALA A 150 -18.45 -3.30 -14.34
N ALA A 151 -18.46 -4.40 -13.58
CA ALA A 151 -18.46 -4.37 -12.13
C ALA A 151 -17.13 -3.83 -11.58
N VAL A 152 -16.00 -4.27 -12.15
CA VAL A 152 -14.66 -3.77 -11.80
C VAL A 152 -14.55 -2.26 -12.09
N ARG A 153 -15.01 -1.80 -13.25
CA ARG A 153 -15.01 -0.37 -13.60
C ARG A 153 -15.86 0.47 -12.64
N ARG A 154 -17.05 -0.04 -12.28
CA ARG A 154 -17.91 0.63 -11.29
C ARG A 154 -17.21 0.73 -9.94
N PHE A 155 -16.61 -0.36 -9.47
CA PHE A 155 -15.83 -0.38 -8.22
C PHE A 155 -14.67 0.63 -8.26
N ALA A 156 -13.89 0.64 -9.34
CA ALA A 156 -12.75 1.54 -9.52
C ALA A 156 -13.14 3.03 -9.60
N ARG A 157 -14.37 3.35 -9.99
CA ARG A 157 -14.90 4.73 -10.04
C ARG A 157 -15.60 5.16 -8.74
N THR A 158 -15.90 4.24 -7.83
CA THR A 158 -16.47 4.55 -6.52
C THR A 158 -15.36 4.88 -5.51
N HIS A 159 -15.29 6.15 -5.11
CA HIS A 159 -14.27 6.63 -4.18
C HIS A 159 -14.34 5.91 -2.82
N LEU A 160 -13.20 5.37 -2.38
CA LEU A 160 -13.04 4.58 -1.16
C LEU A 160 -13.93 3.32 -1.11
N ALA A 161 -14.34 2.79 -2.27
CA ALA A 161 -14.90 1.44 -2.32
C ALA A 161 -13.88 0.44 -1.80
N PHE A 162 -14.37 -0.53 -1.04
CA PHE A 162 -13.58 -1.51 -0.32
C PHE A 162 -14.20 -2.89 -0.51
N GLY A 163 -13.37 -3.89 -0.80
CA GLY A 163 -13.74 -5.31 -0.84
C GLY A 163 -12.68 -6.16 -0.14
N ARG A 164 -13.10 -7.26 0.47
CA ARG A 164 -12.26 -8.26 1.14
C ARG A 164 -12.83 -9.64 0.83
#